data_AF-A0ABD2R7C0-F1
#
_entry.id   AF-A0ABD2R7C0-F1
#
_cell.length_a   1.000
_cell.length_b   1.000
_cell.length_c   1.000
_cell.angle_alpha   90.00
_cell.angle_beta   90.00
_cell.angle_gamma   90.00
#
_symmetry.space_group_name_H-M   'P 1'
#
loop_
_entity.id
_entity.type
_entity.pdbx_description
1 polymer ?
#
loop_
_entity_poly.entity_id
_entity_poly.type
_entity_poly.pdbx_seq_one_letter_code
_entity_poly.pdbx_strand_id
1 'polypeptide(L)'
;MLSKSLMFNLHHPHPHHEIFTKPKNLYSLTTSSIPTNSTKILVSQKKLVHTFFNKKCNNDNKNIISPMASSIDQFDEFHPDPSLTNDDLKPTSIDQRNFSGWEMASLWIGLVVGVPSYYLAGSLVDLGMSWWQGIAIVVLANLVTLVPLILIGQPGTKFGISFPVLARSSFGIRGAHIPTLLRALVGCGWYGIETWIGGEAIFLLLPKVVKNSSLSQSISWLGTSPLEFACFITFWIAQLAIVWKGIDGIRELEKYSAPILISLTSCLLIWAYVKAGGFGHMLDLSSRITKSEFWSLFFPSLTANIGFWATLALNIPDFTRYAKSQHDQIIGQAGLPIFMGLFTFVGVAVTSSTKMIFGHVISNPITLLGEIGGLLTMVLAIFGISLATITTNIAANVVAPANALVNLSPSRFSFRRGAILTALLGIVCQPWRLLKSSESFVYTWLVGYSALLGPIMGIILVDYYLIQRMNLSIKDLYTLSSNGAYYYSNGYNLAAILALVVGILPVIPGFLQNVGILDSIPKSFGIIYNNAWFFSLFLAGGLYWFLSILKKNQKEIDPLLPNTS
;
A
#
# COMPACT_ATOMS: atom_id res chain seq x y z
N MET A 1 -39.18 58.94 23.79
CA MET A 1 -39.35 59.99 22.76
C MET A 1 -38.85 59.38 21.44
N LEU A 2 -39.71 58.80 20.58
CA LEU A 2 -40.46 59.49 19.49
C LEU A 2 -39.52 60.45 18.73
N SER A 3 -39.28 60.35 17.42
CA SER A 3 -40.26 60.18 16.34
C SER A 3 -39.57 60.12 14.95
N LYS A 4 -40.02 59.17 14.10
CA LYS A 4 -40.51 59.29 12.69
C LYS A 4 -39.99 60.45 11.82
N SER A 5 -39.72 60.25 10.52
CA SER A 5 -40.70 60.38 9.40
C SER A 5 -40.01 60.07 8.04
N LEU A 6 -40.53 59.15 7.20
CA LEU A 6 -41.31 59.36 5.94
C LEU A 6 -40.52 59.99 4.76
N MET A 7 -40.69 59.67 3.47
CA MET A 7 -41.28 58.60 2.63
C MET A 7 -41.17 59.13 1.17
N PHE A 8 -41.02 58.29 0.13
CA PHE A 8 -42.05 58.12 -0.92
C PHE A 8 -41.66 57.10 -2.01
N ASN A 9 -42.70 56.35 -2.39
CA ASN A 9 -42.80 55.21 -3.31
C ASN A 9 -42.83 55.61 -4.80
N LEU A 10 -42.76 54.60 -5.69
CA LEU A 10 -43.86 54.30 -6.64
C LEU A 10 -43.82 52.84 -7.20
N HIS A 11 -44.86 52.08 -6.82
CA HIS A 11 -45.70 51.07 -7.52
C HIS A 11 -45.16 49.82 -8.28
N HIS A 12 -45.32 48.64 -7.65
CA HIS A 12 -46.26 47.50 -7.90
C HIS A 12 -47.09 47.40 -9.22
N PRO A 13 -47.57 46.18 -9.66
CA PRO A 13 -48.19 45.13 -8.82
C PRO A 13 -47.97 43.61 -9.11
N HIS A 14 -48.39 42.84 -8.11
CA HIS A 14 -48.62 41.39 -7.88
C HIS A 14 -49.67 40.70 -8.83
N PRO A 15 -50.19 39.43 -8.64
CA PRO A 15 -50.07 38.44 -7.54
C PRO A 15 -49.98 36.92 -7.91
N HIS A 16 -49.97 36.11 -6.83
CA HIS A 16 -49.96 34.66 -6.59
C HIS A 16 -51.21 33.82 -7.00
N HIS A 17 -51.06 32.48 -7.08
CA HIS A 17 -51.82 31.37 -6.40
C HIS A 17 -51.62 30.02 -7.16
N GLU A 18 -51.07 28.96 -6.55
CA GLU A 18 -51.68 27.82 -5.81
C GLU A 18 -52.18 26.60 -6.65
N ILE A 19 -51.56 25.43 -6.36
CA ILE A 19 -52.05 24.05 -6.11
C ILE A 19 -53.19 23.44 -6.99
N PHE A 20 -52.95 22.25 -7.60
CA PHE A 20 -53.68 20.94 -7.39
C PHE A 20 -53.58 19.90 -8.56
N THR A 21 -53.25 18.66 -8.17
CA THR A 21 -53.69 17.31 -8.66
C THR A 21 -53.45 16.72 -10.07
N LYS A 22 -53.12 15.40 -10.03
CA LYS A 22 -53.23 14.35 -11.07
C LYS A 22 -54.60 14.31 -11.77
N PRO A 23 -54.68 13.61 -12.92
CA PRO A 23 -55.53 12.40 -12.93
C PRO A 23 -54.92 11.17 -13.63
N LYS A 24 -55.58 10.05 -13.32
CA LYS A 24 -55.46 8.69 -13.84
C LYS A 24 -56.56 8.44 -14.90
N ASN A 25 -56.33 7.42 -15.73
CA ASN A 25 -57.28 6.44 -16.30
C ASN A 25 -57.68 6.49 -17.79
N LEU A 26 -57.37 5.34 -18.41
CA LEU A 26 -58.18 4.44 -19.27
C LEU A 26 -58.91 5.00 -20.50
N TYR A 27 -58.58 4.40 -21.65
CA TYR A 27 -59.57 3.73 -22.50
C TYR A 27 -59.03 2.36 -22.96
N SER A 28 -59.93 1.39 -22.97
CA SER A 28 -59.75 -0.04 -23.29
C SER A 28 -60.50 -0.40 -24.57
N LEU A 29 -60.22 -1.63 -25.04
CA LEU A 29 -60.96 -2.47 -26.01
C LEU A 29 -60.52 -2.28 -27.48
N THR A 30 -60.33 -3.33 -28.30
CA THR A 30 -60.95 -4.67 -28.30
C THR A 30 -60.16 -5.65 -29.19
N THR A 31 -60.29 -6.95 -28.84
CA THR A 31 -60.32 -8.16 -29.71
C THR A 31 -59.11 -8.55 -30.56
N SER A 32 -58.75 -9.81 -30.83
CA SER A 32 -58.91 -11.17 -30.26
C SER A 32 -58.45 -12.11 -31.38
N SER A 33 -57.51 -13.03 -31.14
CA SER A 33 -57.49 -14.40 -31.70
C SER A 33 -56.15 -15.10 -31.41
N ILE A 34 -56.26 -16.21 -30.68
CA ILE A 34 -55.36 -17.37 -30.55
C ILE A 34 -56.15 -18.48 -31.28
N PRO A 35 -55.59 -19.46 -32.04
CA PRO A 35 -54.55 -20.43 -31.64
C PRO A 35 -53.57 -20.77 -32.81
N THR A 36 -52.54 -21.64 -32.79
CA THR A 36 -52.31 -22.99 -32.25
C THR A 36 -50.81 -23.34 -32.40
N ASN A 37 -50.36 -24.35 -31.64
CA ASN A 37 -49.10 -25.10 -31.69
C ASN A 37 -48.36 -25.22 -33.05
N SER A 38 -47.03 -25.09 -33.04
CA SER A 38 -46.09 -26.18 -33.40
C SER A 38 -44.61 -25.75 -33.42
N THR A 39 -43.78 -26.66 -32.92
CA THR A 39 -42.34 -26.87 -33.11
C THR A 39 -41.67 -26.26 -34.37
N LYS A 40 -40.51 -25.60 -34.21
CA LYS A 40 -39.19 -26.01 -34.78
C LYS A 40 -38.08 -24.95 -34.64
N ILE A 41 -36.89 -25.51 -34.41
CA ILE A 41 -35.51 -25.06 -34.61
C ILE A 41 -35.29 -24.12 -35.84
N LEU A 42 -34.51 -23.03 -35.69
CA LEU A 42 -33.42 -22.53 -36.58
C LEU A 42 -32.91 -21.16 -36.05
N VAL A 43 -31.63 -20.98 -35.68
CA VAL A 43 -30.48 -20.58 -36.52
C VAL A 43 -30.64 -19.22 -37.25
N SER A 44 -29.78 -18.29 -36.83
CA SER A 44 -29.10 -17.23 -37.61
C SER A 44 -29.91 -16.31 -38.52
N GLN A 45 -30.16 -15.08 -38.05
CA GLN A 45 -29.96 -13.87 -38.86
C GLN A 45 -29.58 -12.69 -37.95
N LYS A 46 -28.30 -12.29 -37.96
CA LYS A 46 -27.84 -10.91 -37.72
C LYS A 46 -26.35 -10.79 -38.06
N LYS A 47 -26.06 -10.77 -39.36
CA LYS A 47 -24.82 -10.27 -39.95
C LYS A 47 -25.25 -9.25 -41.01
N LEU A 48 -24.48 -8.17 -41.13
CA LEU A 48 -24.75 -6.93 -41.87
C LEU A 48 -25.65 -5.92 -41.13
N VAL A 49 -25.08 -5.19 -40.16
CA VAL A 49 -24.95 -3.71 -40.15
C VAL A 49 -23.97 -3.38 -39.01
N HIS A 50 -22.68 -3.67 -39.16
CA HIS A 50 -21.63 -3.17 -38.25
C HIS A 50 -20.25 -3.28 -38.91
N THR A 51 -20.10 -2.68 -40.08
CA THR A 51 -18.81 -2.54 -40.75
C THR A 51 -18.81 -1.22 -41.47
N PHE A 52 -18.53 -0.12 -40.75
CA PHE A 52 -17.95 1.09 -41.36
C PHE A 52 -17.30 2.08 -40.36
N PHE A 53 -17.37 1.84 -39.03
CA PHE A 53 -16.75 2.74 -38.03
C PHE A 53 -15.56 2.19 -37.22
N ASN A 54 -15.04 0.99 -37.51
CA ASN A 54 -14.04 0.34 -36.64
C ASN A 54 -12.64 0.13 -37.24
N LYS A 55 -12.27 0.86 -38.30
CA LYS A 55 -11.02 0.60 -39.05
C LYS A 55 -9.87 1.58 -38.81
N LYS A 56 -10.01 2.56 -37.89
CA LYS A 56 -8.94 3.55 -37.64
C LYS A 56 -8.41 3.65 -36.20
N CYS A 57 -8.91 2.84 -35.26
CA CYS A 57 -8.38 2.80 -33.88
C CYS A 57 -7.81 1.42 -33.46
N ASN A 58 -7.61 0.50 -34.40
CA ASN A 58 -7.25 -0.88 -34.08
C ASN A 58 -5.81 -1.28 -34.46
N ASN A 59 -5.01 -0.36 -35.01
CA ASN A 59 -3.62 -0.65 -35.39
C ASN A 59 -2.59 -0.32 -34.30
N ASP A 60 -2.88 0.61 -33.38
CA ASP A 60 -1.91 0.96 -32.33
C ASP A 60 -1.94 0.01 -31.12
N ASN A 61 -3.06 -0.70 -30.89
CA ASN A 61 -3.18 -1.65 -29.77
C ASN A 61 -2.63 -3.06 -30.05
N LYS A 62 -2.42 -3.45 -31.32
CA LYS A 62 -1.94 -4.81 -31.65
C LYS A 62 -0.47 -5.05 -31.29
N ASN A 63 0.36 -4.00 -31.28
CA ASN A 63 1.78 -4.14 -30.98
C ASN A 63 2.11 -4.20 -29.47
N ILE A 64 1.13 -3.89 -28.60
CA ILE A 64 1.33 -3.92 -27.13
C ILE A 64 0.86 -5.26 -26.54
N ILE A 65 -0.11 -5.94 -27.17
CA ILE A 65 -0.68 -7.20 -26.69
C ILE A 65 0.14 -8.42 -27.18
N SER A 66 0.80 -8.34 -28.35
CA SER A 66 1.53 -9.48 -28.93
C SER A 66 2.70 -10.04 -28.11
N PRO A 67 3.51 -9.24 -27.36
CA PRO A 67 4.59 -9.78 -26.54
C PRO A 67 4.06 -10.47 -25.27
N MET A 68 2.90 -10.04 -24.75
CA MET A 68 2.30 -10.62 -23.55
C MET A 68 1.71 -12.00 -23.85
N ALA A 69 0.94 -12.13 -24.93
CA ALA A 69 0.29 -13.39 -25.31
C ALA A 69 1.30 -14.50 -25.61
N SER A 70 2.34 -14.19 -26.40
CA SER A 70 3.38 -15.17 -26.76
C SER A 70 4.14 -15.77 -25.56
N SER A 71 4.32 -15.02 -24.47
CA SER A 71 5.00 -15.51 -23.27
C SER A 71 4.15 -16.47 -22.42
N ILE A 72 2.82 -16.32 -22.45
CA ILE A 72 1.87 -17.13 -21.67
C ILE A 72 1.58 -18.44 -22.42
N ASP A 73 1.32 -18.36 -23.73
CA ASP A 73 1.08 -19.54 -24.57
C ASP A 73 2.24 -20.54 -24.50
N GLN A 74 3.48 -20.03 -24.37
CA GLN A 74 4.67 -20.87 -24.18
C GLN A 74 4.76 -21.55 -22.81
N PHE A 75 4.12 -21.02 -21.77
CA PHE A 75 4.14 -21.60 -20.42
C PHE A 75 3.17 -22.78 -20.29
N ASP A 76 2.02 -22.73 -20.96
CA ASP A 76 1.01 -23.80 -20.89
C ASP A 76 1.50 -25.13 -21.52
N GLU A 77 2.44 -25.05 -22.48
CA GLU A 77 3.13 -26.22 -23.07
C GLU A 77 4.32 -26.72 -22.23
N PHE A 78 4.73 -25.98 -21.20
CA PHE A 78 5.87 -26.31 -20.35
C PHE A 78 5.42 -27.04 -19.08
N HIS A 79 6.22 -28.02 -18.64
CA HIS A 79 6.01 -28.70 -17.36
C HIS A 79 6.88 -28.05 -16.28
N PRO A 80 6.36 -27.08 -15.49
CA PRO A 80 7.10 -26.46 -14.40
C PRO A 80 7.44 -27.45 -13.29
N ASP A 81 8.52 -27.16 -12.57
CA ASP A 81 8.90 -27.95 -11.39
C ASP A 81 7.78 -27.86 -10.32
N PRO A 82 7.23 -28.99 -9.84
CA PRO A 82 6.15 -28.99 -8.86
C PRO A 82 6.49 -28.29 -7.54
N SER A 83 7.79 -28.13 -7.22
CA SER A 83 8.24 -27.43 -6.02
C SER A 83 8.27 -25.90 -6.17
N LEU A 84 8.14 -25.38 -7.39
CA LEU A 84 8.27 -23.94 -7.70
C LEU A 84 6.96 -23.28 -8.13
N THR A 85 5.90 -24.06 -8.30
CA THR A 85 4.63 -23.59 -8.88
C THR A 85 3.43 -24.10 -8.09
N ASN A 86 2.40 -23.26 -8.04
CA ASN A 86 1.04 -23.58 -7.63
C ASN A 86 0.10 -22.56 -8.28
N ASP A 87 -1.20 -22.65 -8.03
CA ASP A 87 -2.16 -21.73 -8.65
C ASP A 87 -1.95 -20.25 -8.26
N ASP A 88 -1.37 -19.98 -7.09
CA ASP A 88 -1.05 -18.61 -6.65
C ASP A 88 0.17 -18.02 -7.39
N LEU A 89 1.15 -18.86 -7.75
CA LEU A 89 2.42 -18.43 -8.34
C LEU A 89 2.45 -18.48 -9.87
N LYS A 90 1.58 -19.25 -10.53
CA LYS A 90 1.50 -19.33 -12.01
C LYS A 90 1.36 -17.93 -12.62
N PRO A 91 1.90 -17.66 -13.82
CA PRO A 91 1.66 -16.40 -14.52
C PRO A 91 0.16 -16.11 -14.71
N THR A 92 -0.25 -14.85 -14.55
CA THR A 92 -1.64 -14.42 -14.79
C THR A 92 -1.97 -14.48 -16.28
N SER A 93 -3.00 -15.26 -16.62
CA SER A 93 -3.51 -15.39 -17.99
C SER A 93 -4.17 -14.09 -18.47
N ILE A 94 -4.37 -13.97 -19.79
CA ILE A 94 -4.98 -12.76 -20.39
C ILE A 94 -6.39 -12.52 -19.82
N ASP A 95 -7.19 -13.56 -19.63
CA ASP A 95 -8.57 -13.45 -19.15
C ASP A 95 -8.68 -13.02 -17.68
N GLN A 96 -7.61 -13.26 -16.90
CA GLN A 96 -7.54 -12.85 -15.50
C GLN A 96 -7.09 -11.38 -15.34
N ARG A 97 -6.66 -10.72 -16.41
CA ARG A 97 -6.19 -9.32 -16.38
C ARG A 97 -7.35 -8.35 -16.48
N ASN A 98 -7.99 -8.13 -15.35
CA ASN A 98 -9.19 -7.30 -15.26
C ASN A 98 -8.96 -5.88 -14.74
N PHE A 99 -7.77 -5.52 -14.23
CA PHE A 99 -7.53 -4.19 -13.66
C PHE A 99 -7.20 -3.15 -14.74
N SER A 100 -8.11 -2.20 -14.94
CA SER A 100 -7.91 -0.93 -15.63
C SER A 100 -7.12 0.06 -14.78
N GLY A 101 -6.67 1.16 -15.38
CA GLY A 101 -5.98 2.22 -14.63
C GLY A 101 -6.80 2.77 -13.46
N TRP A 102 -8.12 2.83 -13.58
CA TRP A 102 -8.99 3.24 -12.48
C TRP A 102 -9.06 2.21 -11.35
N GLU A 103 -9.22 0.93 -11.68
CA GLU A 103 -9.24 -0.15 -10.68
C GLU A 103 -7.90 -0.26 -9.95
N MET A 104 -6.79 0.01 -10.63
CA MET A 104 -5.48 0.08 -10.00
C MET A 104 -5.33 1.35 -9.13
N ALA A 105 -5.83 2.50 -9.59
CA ALA A 105 -5.81 3.74 -8.82
C ALA A 105 -6.68 3.67 -7.57
N SER A 106 -7.82 2.97 -7.61
CA SER A 106 -8.71 2.83 -6.45
C SER A 106 -8.11 1.98 -5.33
N LEU A 107 -7.15 1.10 -5.63
CA LEU A 107 -6.36 0.40 -4.60
C LEU A 107 -5.69 1.42 -3.67
N TRP A 108 -5.15 2.50 -4.22
CA TRP A 108 -4.49 3.55 -3.43
C TRP A 108 -5.46 4.28 -2.51
N ILE A 109 -6.73 4.44 -2.88
CA ILE A 109 -7.75 5.01 -1.98
C ILE A 109 -7.91 4.13 -0.74
N GLY A 110 -8.06 2.82 -0.93
CA GLY A 110 -8.23 1.86 0.17
C GLY A 110 -7.00 1.73 1.06
N LEU A 111 -5.80 1.95 0.51
CA LEU A 111 -4.54 1.84 1.23
C LEU A 111 -4.14 3.14 1.94
N VAL A 112 -4.41 4.29 1.33
CA VAL A 112 -4.03 5.61 1.86
C VAL A 112 -4.94 6.01 3.02
N VAL A 113 -6.24 5.76 2.91
CA VAL A 113 -7.22 6.16 3.93
C VAL A 113 -7.15 5.19 5.10
N GLY A 114 -6.14 5.39 5.95
CA GLY A 114 -5.83 4.54 7.09
C GLY A 114 -5.22 5.33 8.23
N VAL A 115 -5.32 4.77 9.44
CA VAL A 115 -4.76 5.38 10.65
C VAL A 115 -3.25 5.60 10.53
N PRO A 116 -2.43 4.67 9.99
CA PRO A 116 -1.00 4.92 9.86
C PRO A 116 -0.65 6.10 8.93
N SER A 117 -1.38 6.30 7.84
CA SER A 117 -1.17 7.45 6.94
C SER A 117 -1.52 8.77 7.63
N TYR A 118 -2.57 8.78 8.46
CA TYR A 118 -2.91 9.94 9.28
C TYR A 118 -1.80 10.19 10.31
N TYR A 119 -1.36 9.15 11.02
CA TYR A 119 -0.33 9.26 12.03
C TYR A 119 1.02 9.70 11.44
N LEU A 120 1.38 9.22 10.25
CA LEU A 120 2.53 9.68 9.48
C LEU A 120 2.47 11.19 9.24
N ALA A 121 1.33 11.70 8.75
CA ALA A 121 1.12 13.13 8.53
C ALA A 121 1.19 13.92 9.85
N GLY A 122 0.47 13.46 10.88
CA GLY A 122 0.43 14.09 12.20
C GLY A 122 1.79 14.12 12.90
N SER A 123 2.59 13.06 12.75
CA SER A 123 3.93 12.94 13.35
C SER A 123 4.88 14.04 12.86
N LEU A 124 4.79 14.48 11.60
CA LEU A 124 5.61 15.58 11.09
C LEU A 124 5.25 16.91 11.76
N VAL A 125 3.95 17.14 12.00
CA VAL A 125 3.47 18.33 12.74
C VAL A 125 3.89 18.26 14.20
N ASP A 126 3.86 17.07 14.81
CA ASP A 126 4.29 16.80 16.19
C ASP A 126 5.79 17.08 16.38
N LEU A 127 6.62 16.63 15.43
CA LEU A 127 8.05 16.93 15.32
C LEU A 127 8.37 18.43 15.12
N GLY A 128 7.35 19.29 14.98
CA GLY A 128 7.49 20.73 14.99
C GLY A 128 7.40 21.39 13.61
N MET A 129 7.14 20.63 12.55
CA MET A 129 6.93 21.18 11.22
C MET A 129 5.58 21.89 11.11
N SER A 130 5.51 22.89 10.23
CA SER A 130 4.22 23.47 9.82
C SER A 130 3.45 22.50 8.92
N TRP A 131 2.15 22.74 8.75
CA TRP A 131 1.28 21.91 7.91
C TRP A 131 1.80 21.78 6.46
N TRP A 132 2.31 22.87 5.87
CA TRP A 132 2.77 22.86 4.48
C TRP A 132 4.11 22.13 4.32
N GLN A 133 4.99 22.22 5.33
CA GLN A 133 6.25 21.47 5.36
C GLN A 133 5.97 19.96 5.38
N GLY A 134 5.02 19.53 6.23
CA GLY A 134 4.59 18.14 6.30
C GLY A 134 4.05 17.62 4.96
N ILE A 135 3.11 18.36 4.33
CA ILE A 135 2.56 17.98 3.03
C ILE A 135 3.65 17.93 1.95
N ALA A 136 4.54 18.92 1.92
CA ALA A 136 5.60 18.98 0.91
C ALA A 136 6.52 17.75 0.99
N ILE A 137 6.92 17.34 2.21
CA ILE A 137 7.75 16.14 2.41
C ILE A 137 7.01 14.88 1.96
N VAL A 138 5.75 14.71 2.35
CA VAL A 138 4.98 13.52 2.00
C VAL A 138 4.75 13.44 0.50
N VAL A 139 4.30 14.52 -0.14
CA VAL A 139 4.09 14.55 -1.59
C VAL A 139 5.39 14.30 -2.34
N LEU A 140 6.51 14.92 -1.93
CA LEU A 140 7.82 14.69 -2.53
C LEU A 140 8.26 13.22 -2.39
N ALA A 141 8.12 12.62 -1.21
CA ALA A 141 8.42 11.21 -0.98
C ALA A 141 7.60 10.28 -1.88
N ASN A 142 6.31 10.59 -2.06
CA ASN A 142 5.42 9.80 -2.93
C ASN A 142 5.77 9.96 -4.41
N LEU A 143 6.15 11.16 -4.86
CA LEU A 143 6.66 11.37 -6.23
C LEU A 143 7.96 10.60 -6.47
N VAL A 144 8.87 10.59 -5.48
CA VAL A 144 10.11 9.79 -5.55
C VAL A 144 9.78 8.30 -5.58
N THR A 145 8.84 7.83 -4.75
CA THR A 145 8.45 6.41 -4.68
C THR A 145 7.69 5.95 -5.92
N LEU A 146 6.97 6.84 -6.61
CA LEU A 146 6.24 6.54 -7.83
C LEU A 146 7.17 5.99 -8.94
N VAL A 147 8.40 6.48 -9.01
CA VAL A 147 9.38 6.03 -10.02
C VAL A 147 9.70 4.53 -9.89
N PRO A 148 10.26 4.02 -8.78
CA PRO A 148 10.51 2.60 -8.62
C PRO A 148 9.22 1.77 -8.63
N LEU A 149 8.11 2.31 -8.12
CA LEU A 149 6.80 1.66 -8.16
C LEU A 149 6.34 1.34 -9.59
N ILE A 150 6.45 2.30 -10.52
CA ILE A 150 6.14 2.08 -11.94
C ILE A 150 7.12 1.10 -12.59
N LEU A 151 8.41 1.24 -12.29
CA LEU A 151 9.47 0.43 -12.88
C LEU A 151 9.37 -1.04 -12.45
N ILE A 152 9.15 -1.32 -11.17
CA ILE A 152 8.92 -2.68 -10.67
C ILE A 152 7.55 -3.21 -11.10
N GLY A 153 6.53 -2.37 -11.26
CA GLY A 153 5.22 -2.79 -11.76
C GLY A 153 5.27 -3.36 -13.18
N GLN A 154 6.22 -2.91 -14.00
CA GLN A 154 6.35 -3.25 -15.40
C GLN A 154 6.48 -4.77 -15.67
N PRO A 155 7.42 -5.52 -15.05
CA PRO A 155 7.53 -6.97 -15.25
C PRO A 155 6.28 -7.73 -14.81
N GLY A 156 5.62 -7.30 -13.72
CA GLY A 156 4.35 -7.88 -13.28
C GLY A 156 3.30 -7.79 -14.39
N THR A 157 3.10 -6.61 -14.97
CA THR A 157 2.17 -6.43 -16.09
C THR A 157 2.65 -7.12 -17.36
N LYS A 158 3.94 -7.09 -17.70
CA LYS A 158 4.46 -7.68 -18.95
C LYS A 158 4.32 -9.19 -18.96
N PHE A 159 4.73 -9.85 -17.88
CA PHE A 159 4.86 -11.31 -17.83
C PHE A 159 3.80 -12.00 -16.96
N GLY A 160 2.97 -11.23 -16.24
CA GLY A 160 1.94 -11.78 -15.36
C GLY A 160 2.51 -12.42 -14.09
N ILE A 161 3.75 -12.10 -13.71
CA ILE A 161 4.46 -12.73 -12.58
C ILE A 161 4.35 -11.92 -11.29
N SER A 162 4.35 -12.61 -10.15
CA SER A 162 4.39 -12.00 -8.81
C SER A 162 5.80 -11.55 -8.42
N PHE A 163 5.90 -10.79 -7.33
CA PHE A 163 7.20 -10.34 -6.82
C PHE A 163 8.15 -11.49 -6.44
N PRO A 164 7.69 -12.56 -5.75
CA PRO A 164 8.57 -13.68 -5.45
C PRO A 164 9.14 -14.37 -6.68
N VAL A 165 8.37 -14.43 -7.78
CA VAL A 165 8.82 -14.99 -9.05
C VAL A 165 9.80 -14.03 -9.73
N LEU A 166 9.52 -12.72 -9.74
CA LEU A 166 10.47 -11.72 -10.24
C LEU A 166 11.82 -11.80 -9.50
N ALA A 167 11.81 -11.96 -8.18
CA ALA A 167 13.03 -12.07 -7.39
C ALA A 167 13.92 -13.27 -7.78
N ARG A 168 13.35 -14.31 -8.41
CA ARG A 168 14.13 -15.45 -8.95
C ARG A 168 15.07 -15.03 -10.07
N SER A 169 14.71 -14.01 -10.85
CA SER A 169 15.59 -13.53 -11.91
C SER A 169 16.87 -12.94 -11.35
N SER A 170 16.80 -12.19 -10.24
CA SER A 170 17.95 -11.45 -9.72
C SER A 170 18.74 -12.23 -8.67
N PHE A 171 18.05 -12.95 -7.77
CA PHE A 171 18.69 -13.67 -6.66
C PHE A 171 18.90 -15.17 -6.94
N GLY A 172 18.34 -15.68 -8.04
CA GLY A 172 18.28 -17.11 -8.36
C GLY A 172 17.07 -17.81 -7.75
N ILE A 173 16.76 -19.01 -8.26
CA ILE A 173 15.55 -19.75 -7.88
C ILE A 173 15.41 -19.94 -6.36
N ARG A 174 16.50 -20.36 -5.69
CA ARG A 174 16.51 -20.55 -4.22
C ARG A 174 16.89 -19.26 -3.48
N GLY A 175 17.74 -18.43 -4.07
CA GLY A 175 18.13 -17.15 -3.47
C GLY A 175 16.97 -16.16 -3.34
N ALA A 176 15.93 -16.26 -4.18
CA ALA A 176 14.72 -15.44 -4.11
C ALA A 176 13.98 -15.53 -2.77
N HIS A 177 14.19 -16.59 -1.98
CA HIS A 177 13.63 -16.67 -0.63
C HIS A 177 14.17 -15.57 0.29
N ILE A 178 15.40 -15.09 0.09
CA ILE A 178 16.01 -14.04 0.92
C ILE A 178 15.23 -12.73 0.82
N PRO A 179 15.11 -12.08 -0.37
CA PRO A 179 14.39 -10.81 -0.48
C PRO A 179 12.90 -10.96 -0.17
N THR A 180 12.30 -12.11 -0.47
CA THR A 180 10.87 -12.34 -0.21
C THR A 180 10.56 -12.51 1.27
N LEU A 181 11.40 -13.21 2.03
CA LEU A 181 11.27 -13.31 3.49
C LEU A 181 11.59 -12.00 4.20
N LEU A 182 12.59 -11.23 3.73
CA LEU A 182 12.86 -9.89 4.27
C LEU A 182 11.65 -8.96 4.09
N ARG A 183 11.02 -8.95 2.91
CA ARG A 183 9.77 -8.22 2.66
C ARG A 183 8.61 -8.75 3.52
N ALA A 184 8.54 -10.07 3.72
CA ALA A 184 7.51 -10.69 4.54
C ALA A 184 7.62 -10.27 6.01
N LEU A 185 8.84 -10.19 6.55
CA LEU A 185 9.10 -9.76 7.92
C LEU A 185 8.56 -8.35 8.19
N VAL A 186 8.82 -7.41 7.27
CA VAL A 186 8.29 -6.04 7.37
C VAL A 186 6.77 -6.03 7.31
N GLY A 187 6.16 -6.87 6.45
CA GLY A 187 4.71 -7.05 6.39
C GLY A 187 4.11 -7.57 7.70
N CYS A 188 4.79 -8.49 8.39
CA CYS A 188 4.36 -8.98 9.70
C CYS A 188 4.40 -7.86 10.76
N GLY A 189 5.43 -7.01 10.76
CA GLY A 189 5.49 -5.86 11.66
C GLY A 189 4.38 -4.85 11.42
N TRP A 190 4.12 -4.50 10.14
CA TRP A 190 2.97 -3.66 9.79
C TRP A 190 1.64 -4.30 10.17
N TYR A 191 1.53 -5.62 10.05
CA TYR A 191 0.37 -6.34 10.54
C TYR A 191 0.14 -6.14 12.03
N GLY A 192 1.18 -6.28 12.84
CA GLY A 192 1.12 -5.99 14.26
C GLY A 192 0.69 -4.55 14.55
N ILE A 193 1.27 -3.57 13.85
CA ILE A 193 0.98 -2.12 14.04
C ILE A 193 -0.49 -1.82 13.78
N GLU A 194 -1.04 -2.29 12.67
CA GLU A 194 -2.46 -2.14 12.35
C GLU A 194 -3.33 -2.83 13.39
N THR A 195 -3.03 -4.08 13.75
CA THR A 195 -3.80 -4.78 14.79
C THR A 195 -3.73 -4.07 16.15
N TRP A 196 -2.60 -3.43 16.50
CA TRP A 196 -2.47 -2.61 17.70
C TRP A 196 -3.41 -1.40 17.68
N ILE A 197 -3.43 -0.66 16.57
CA ILE A 197 -4.35 0.46 16.33
C ILE A 197 -5.81 0.01 16.52
N GLY A 198 -6.18 -1.15 15.98
CA GLY A 198 -7.51 -1.72 16.19
C GLY A 198 -7.80 -2.05 17.66
N GLY A 199 -6.79 -2.56 18.38
CA GLY A 199 -6.85 -2.77 19.83
C GLY A 199 -7.04 -1.49 20.62
N GLU A 200 -6.33 -0.42 20.29
CA GLU A 200 -6.49 0.91 20.90
C GLU A 200 -7.91 1.45 20.71
N ALA A 201 -8.53 1.19 19.56
CA ALA A 201 -9.93 1.55 19.33
C ALA A 201 -10.90 0.79 20.26
N ILE A 202 -10.65 -0.50 20.54
CA ILE A 202 -11.42 -1.26 21.54
C ILE A 202 -11.18 -0.69 22.94
N PHE A 203 -9.92 -0.39 23.29
CA PHE A 203 -9.57 0.19 24.59
C PHE A 203 -10.30 1.52 24.81
N LEU A 204 -10.47 2.33 23.77
CA LEU A 204 -11.17 3.61 23.82
C LEU A 204 -12.61 3.49 24.36
N LEU A 205 -13.33 2.43 23.96
CA LEU A 205 -14.70 2.14 24.39
C LEU A 205 -14.82 1.74 25.85
N LEU A 206 -13.75 1.27 26.46
CA LEU A 206 -13.84 0.71 27.78
C LEU A 206 -14.34 1.78 28.78
N PRO A 207 -15.24 1.41 29.71
CA PRO A 207 -15.68 2.33 30.75
C PRO A 207 -14.50 2.88 31.54
N LYS A 208 -14.60 4.14 31.99
CA LYS A 208 -13.55 4.79 32.78
C LYS A 208 -13.12 3.98 34.00
N VAL A 209 -14.05 3.25 34.64
CA VAL A 209 -13.76 2.38 35.78
C VAL A 209 -12.77 1.27 35.41
N VAL A 210 -12.93 0.66 34.24
CA VAL A 210 -12.02 -0.39 33.75
C VAL A 210 -10.67 0.22 33.37
N LYS A 211 -10.68 1.38 32.71
CA LYS A 211 -9.45 2.11 32.33
C LYS A 211 -8.66 2.63 33.53
N ASN A 212 -9.29 2.84 34.68
CA ASN A 212 -8.61 3.25 35.92
C ASN A 212 -8.20 2.07 36.81
N SER A 213 -8.38 0.84 36.34
CA SER A 213 -7.97 -0.35 37.09
C SER A 213 -6.45 -0.53 37.08
N SER A 214 -5.95 -1.38 37.98
CA SER A 214 -4.53 -1.77 38.01
C SER A 214 -4.08 -2.46 36.72
N LEU A 215 -5.00 -3.05 35.95
CA LEU A 215 -4.72 -3.69 34.66
C LEU A 215 -4.33 -2.69 33.56
N SER A 216 -4.59 -1.39 33.75
CA SER A 216 -4.14 -0.33 32.85
C SER A 216 -2.73 0.17 33.15
N GLN A 217 -2.08 -0.33 34.21
CA GLN A 217 -0.70 0.03 34.51
C GLN A 217 0.26 -0.74 33.60
N SER A 218 1.23 -0.02 33.04
CA SER A 218 2.24 -0.61 32.15
C SER A 218 3.15 -1.56 32.93
N ILE A 219 3.42 -2.72 32.34
CA ILE A 219 4.38 -3.69 32.88
C ILE A 219 5.66 -3.64 32.06
N SER A 220 6.81 -3.45 32.71
CA SER A 220 8.09 -3.19 32.04
C SER A 220 8.51 -4.26 31.02
N TRP A 221 8.32 -5.54 31.33
CA TRP A 221 8.69 -6.64 30.41
C TRP A 221 7.75 -6.70 29.19
N LEU A 222 6.46 -6.43 29.40
CA LEU A 222 5.46 -6.42 28.32
C LEU A 222 5.62 -5.16 27.45
N GLY A 223 5.96 -4.03 28.07
CA GLY A 223 6.09 -2.73 27.41
C GLY A 223 4.76 -1.99 27.19
N THR A 224 3.65 -2.55 27.67
CA THR A 224 2.29 -1.98 27.65
C THR A 224 1.50 -2.49 28.86
N SER A 225 0.26 -2.04 29.04
CA SER A 225 -0.64 -2.54 30.08
C SER A 225 -1.32 -3.86 29.70
N PRO A 226 -1.59 -4.76 30.65
CA PRO A 226 -2.38 -5.97 30.41
C PRO A 226 -3.72 -5.71 29.72
N LEU A 227 -4.37 -4.59 30.05
CA LEU A 227 -5.68 -4.23 29.48
C LEU A 227 -5.57 -3.84 28.01
N GLU A 228 -4.62 -2.97 27.64
CA GLU A 228 -4.38 -2.63 26.23
C GLU A 228 -3.95 -3.85 25.43
N PHE A 229 -3.09 -4.70 26.01
CA PHE A 229 -2.69 -5.96 25.38
C PHE A 229 -3.89 -6.92 25.17
N ALA A 230 -4.81 -7.00 26.12
CA ALA A 230 -6.03 -7.80 25.97
C ALA A 230 -6.95 -7.24 24.86
N CYS A 231 -7.08 -5.92 24.75
CA CYS A 231 -7.79 -5.28 23.64
C CYS A 231 -7.13 -5.59 22.28
N PHE A 232 -5.80 -5.52 22.22
CA PHE A 232 -5.02 -5.94 21.04
C PHE A 232 -5.29 -7.40 20.67
N ILE A 233 -5.22 -8.35 21.61
CA ILE A 233 -5.52 -9.76 21.34
C ILE A 233 -6.97 -9.96 20.90
N THR A 234 -7.91 -9.22 21.49
CA THR A 234 -9.32 -9.27 21.09
C THR A 234 -9.51 -8.84 19.64
N PHE A 235 -8.89 -7.71 19.25
CA PHE A 235 -8.92 -7.24 17.87
C PHE A 235 -8.21 -8.20 16.92
N TRP A 236 -7.08 -8.76 17.34
CA TRP A 236 -6.32 -9.77 16.59
C TRP A 236 -7.18 -10.99 16.26
N ILE A 237 -7.93 -11.53 17.22
CA ILE A 237 -8.85 -12.66 17.00
C ILE A 237 -9.96 -12.27 16.00
N ALA A 238 -10.56 -11.10 16.17
CA ALA A 238 -11.63 -10.61 15.30
C ALA A 238 -11.13 -10.42 13.85
N GLN A 239 -9.95 -9.85 13.68
CA GLN A 239 -9.31 -9.65 12.39
C GLN A 239 -8.95 -10.99 11.73
N LEU A 240 -8.40 -11.94 12.49
CA LEU A 240 -8.07 -13.26 11.98
C LEU A 240 -9.30 -14.03 11.49
N ALA A 241 -10.45 -13.88 12.16
CA ALA A 241 -11.71 -14.50 11.74
C ALA A 241 -12.18 -14.00 10.36
N ILE A 242 -11.91 -12.73 10.03
CA ILE A 242 -12.20 -12.16 8.71
C ILE A 242 -11.22 -12.70 7.67
N VAL A 243 -9.92 -12.70 7.98
CA VAL A 243 -8.88 -13.28 7.12
C VAL A 243 -9.15 -14.75 6.80
N TRP A 244 -9.71 -15.50 7.75
CA TRP A 244 -10.04 -16.92 7.57
C TRP A 244 -11.08 -17.17 6.47
N LYS A 245 -12.00 -16.23 6.25
CA LYS A 245 -12.99 -16.31 5.15
C LYS A 245 -12.34 -16.22 3.76
N GLY A 246 -11.05 -15.89 3.68
CA GLY A 246 -10.29 -15.83 2.44
C GLY A 246 -10.54 -14.56 1.64
N ILE A 247 -9.93 -14.51 0.45
CA ILE A 247 -9.83 -13.30 -0.37
C ILE A 247 -11.18 -12.76 -0.89
N ASP A 248 -12.19 -13.63 -1.05
CA ASP A 248 -13.51 -13.23 -1.53
C ASP A 248 -14.27 -12.38 -0.49
N GLY A 249 -14.18 -12.73 0.79
CA GLY A 249 -14.78 -11.94 1.88
C GLY A 249 -14.11 -10.57 2.04
N ILE A 250 -12.83 -10.49 1.69
CA ILE A 250 -12.01 -9.26 1.75
C ILE A 250 -12.45 -8.30 0.64
N ARG A 251 -12.58 -8.81 -0.60
CA ARG A 251 -13.00 -8.02 -1.76
C ARG A 251 -14.37 -7.36 -1.55
N GLU A 252 -15.31 -8.11 -0.99
CA GLU A 252 -16.64 -7.56 -0.68
C GLU A 252 -16.58 -6.48 0.40
N LEU A 253 -15.75 -6.65 1.43
CA LEU A 253 -15.58 -5.64 2.49
C LEU A 253 -14.91 -4.36 1.96
N GLU A 254 -13.89 -4.48 1.12
CA GLU A 254 -13.18 -3.33 0.51
C GLU A 254 -14.10 -2.45 -0.34
N LYS A 255 -15.03 -3.06 -1.09
CA LYS A 255 -15.95 -2.34 -1.98
C LYS A 255 -16.78 -1.27 -1.27
N TYR A 256 -17.19 -1.53 -0.04
CA TYR A 256 -17.99 -0.60 0.76
C TYR A 256 -17.15 0.28 1.68
N SER A 257 -15.90 -0.10 1.95
CA SER A 257 -15.08 0.56 2.95
C SER A 257 -14.60 1.94 2.50
N ALA A 258 -14.18 2.11 1.25
CA ALA A 258 -13.63 3.38 0.78
C ALA A 258 -14.62 4.57 0.92
N PRO A 259 -15.89 4.49 0.48
CA PRO A 259 -16.86 5.58 0.66
C PRO A 259 -17.12 5.90 2.15
N ILE A 260 -17.20 4.88 3.01
CA ILE A 260 -17.43 5.04 4.44
C ILE A 260 -16.26 5.80 5.07
N LEU A 261 -15.04 5.37 4.80
CA LEU A 261 -13.84 5.98 5.38
C LEU A 261 -13.62 7.40 4.88
N ILE A 262 -13.87 7.68 3.60
CA ILE A 262 -13.84 9.05 3.06
C ILE A 262 -14.87 9.93 3.78
N SER A 263 -16.09 9.41 4.00
CA SER A 263 -17.14 10.14 4.71
C SER A 263 -16.74 10.46 6.15
N LEU A 264 -16.27 9.47 6.90
CA LEU A 264 -15.83 9.65 8.30
C LEU A 264 -14.66 10.63 8.41
N THR A 265 -13.68 10.52 7.52
CA THR A 265 -12.52 11.43 7.50
C THR A 265 -12.95 12.86 7.13
N SER A 266 -13.88 13.01 6.20
CA SER A 266 -14.46 14.32 5.84
C SER A 266 -15.22 14.93 7.02
N CYS A 267 -15.99 14.13 7.76
CA CYS A 267 -16.66 14.57 8.99
C CYS A 267 -15.65 15.06 10.04
N LEU A 268 -14.53 14.35 10.23
CA LEU A 268 -13.47 14.76 11.14
C LEU A 268 -12.83 16.10 10.72
N LEU A 269 -12.56 16.29 9.43
CA LEU A 269 -12.04 17.55 8.91
C LEU A 269 -13.02 18.71 9.10
N ILE A 270 -14.31 18.49 8.80
CA ILE A 270 -15.36 19.50 9.00
C ILE A 270 -15.47 19.86 10.48
N TRP A 271 -15.44 18.87 11.37
CA TRP A 271 -15.44 19.09 12.82
C TRP A 271 -14.25 19.97 13.23
N ALA A 272 -13.05 19.65 12.77
CA ALA A 272 -11.83 20.41 13.07
C ALA A 272 -11.92 21.85 12.55
N TYR A 273 -12.38 22.03 11.31
CA TYR A 273 -12.61 23.33 10.69
C TYR A 273 -13.56 24.20 11.52
N VAL A 274 -14.71 23.65 11.92
CA VAL A 274 -15.71 24.37 12.71
C VAL A 274 -15.17 24.73 14.10
N LYS A 275 -14.51 23.77 14.77
CA LYS A 275 -13.97 23.99 16.13
C LYS A 275 -12.77 24.93 16.17
N ALA A 276 -11.95 24.96 15.12
CA ALA A 276 -10.85 25.90 15.00
C ALA A 276 -11.31 27.31 14.56
N GLY A 277 -12.55 27.49 14.11
CA GLY A 277 -13.02 28.78 13.60
C GLY A 277 -12.60 29.08 12.16
N GLY A 278 -12.36 28.06 11.35
CA GLY A 278 -12.06 28.16 9.92
C GLY A 278 -10.60 27.84 9.55
N PHE A 279 -10.30 27.77 8.24
CA PHE A 279 -8.98 27.35 7.74
C PHE A 279 -7.83 28.26 8.18
N GLY A 280 -8.07 29.58 8.27
CA GLY A 280 -7.04 30.53 8.69
C GLY A 280 -6.48 30.20 10.07
N HIS A 281 -7.38 29.97 11.03
CA HIS A 281 -7.04 29.58 12.39
C HIS A 281 -6.54 28.12 12.49
N MET A 282 -7.17 27.21 11.73
CA MET A 282 -6.78 25.80 11.72
C MET A 282 -5.32 25.56 11.28
N LEU A 283 -4.85 26.39 10.34
CA LEU A 283 -3.54 26.27 9.70
C LEU A 283 -2.52 27.31 10.19
N ASP A 284 -2.83 28.02 11.29
CA ASP A 284 -2.00 29.10 11.85
C ASP A 284 -0.75 28.58 12.61
N LEU A 285 -0.66 27.27 12.83
CA LEU A 285 0.46 26.66 13.53
C LEU A 285 1.75 26.79 12.69
N SER A 286 2.54 27.79 13.04
CA SER A 286 3.85 28.03 12.45
C SER A 286 4.87 26.95 12.84
N SER A 287 5.94 26.85 12.03
CA SER A 287 7.06 25.95 12.30
C SER A 287 7.66 26.27 13.68
N ARG A 288 7.73 25.25 14.55
CA ARG A 288 8.34 25.36 15.88
C ARG A 288 9.83 25.04 15.89
N ILE A 289 10.37 24.70 14.73
CA ILE A 289 11.77 24.37 14.51
C ILE A 289 12.48 25.44 13.69
N THR A 290 13.76 25.63 13.96
CA THR A 290 14.67 26.49 13.21
C THR A 290 14.95 25.91 11.81
N LYS A 291 15.54 26.73 10.93
CA LYS A 291 15.95 26.27 9.59
C LYS A 291 16.96 25.10 9.64
N SER A 292 17.89 25.12 10.61
CA SER A 292 18.89 24.06 10.76
C SER A 292 18.28 22.76 11.25
N GLU A 293 17.37 22.84 12.22
CA GLU A 293 16.62 21.68 12.71
C GLU A 293 15.73 21.10 11.62
N PHE A 294 15.04 21.94 10.84
CA PHE A 294 14.25 21.48 9.70
C PHE A 294 15.06 20.61 8.73
N TRP A 295 16.24 21.05 8.29
CA TRP A 295 17.07 20.24 7.38
C TRP A 295 17.61 18.96 8.02
N SER A 296 17.81 18.97 9.34
CA SER A 296 18.21 17.78 10.08
C SER A 296 17.10 16.73 10.15
N LEU A 297 15.83 17.17 10.23
CA LEU A 297 14.65 16.30 10.22
C LEU A 297 14.18 15.94 8.80
N PHE A 298 14.45 16.80 7.81
CA PHE A 298 13.96 16.65 6.44
C PHE A 298 14.36 15.31 5.82
N PHE A 299 15.65 14.98 5.81
CA PHE A 299 16.16 13.74 5.19
C PHE A 299 15.61 12.47 5.84
N PRO A 300 15.67 12.28 7.18
CA PRO A 300 15.10 11.09 7.79
C PRO A 300 13.57 11.03 7.66
N SER A 301 12.87 12.16 7.71
CA SER A 301 11.42 12.21 7.44
C SER A 301 11.08 11.85 6.00
N LEU A 302 11.86 12.32 5.01
CA LEU A 302 11.69 11.96 3.60
C LEU A 302 11.94 10.47 3.39
N THR A 303 13.04 9.94 3.94
CA THR A 303 13.38 8.51 3.91
C THR A 303 12.29 7.67 4.57
N ALA A 304 11.76 8.09 5.71
CA ALA A 304 10.66 7.40 6.39
C ALA A 304 9.39 7.35 5.53
N ASN A 305 9.03 8.46 4.88
CA ASN A 305 7.86 8.52 4.00
C ASN A 305 8.02 7.66 2.74
N ILE A 306 9.23 7.60 2.18
CA ILE A 306 9.53 6.66 1.08
C ILE A 306 9.43 5.22 1.61
N GLY A 307 10.00 4.96 2.78
CA GLY A 307 9.93 3.69 3.49
C GLY A 307 8.51 3.18 3.67
N PHE A 308 7.59 4.06 4.07
CA PHE A 308 6.18 3.76 4.27
C PHE A 308 5.58 3.01 3.07
N TRP A 309 5.90 3.45 1.85
CA TRP A 309 5.41 2.83 0.61
C TRP A 309 6.42 1.90 -0.08
N ALA A 310 7.68 1.86 0.36
CA ALA A 310 8.72 1.02 -0.23
C ALA A 310 8.39 -0.47 -0.20
N THR A 311 7.65 -0.92 0.82
CA THR A 311 7.15 -2.30 0.94
C THR A 311 6.27 -2.65 -0.23
N LEU A 312 5.23 -1.85 -0.48
CA LEU A 312 4.30 -2.01 -1.60
C LEU A 312 4.98 -1.77 -2.94
N ALA A 313 5.87 -0.79 -3.06
CA ALA A 313 6.63 -0.56 -4.27
C ALA A 313 7.45 -1.78 -4.69
N LEU A 314 8.00 -2.52 -3.73
CA LEU A 314 8.76 -3.73 -4.01
C LEU A 314 7.87 -4.89 -4.47
N ASN A 315 6.70 -5.09 -3.85
CA ASN A 315 5.80 -6.20 -4.17
C ASN A 315 4.60 -5.81 -5.05
N ILE A 316 4.63 -4.64 -5.68
CA ILE A 316 3.61 -4.18 -6.63
C ILE A 316 3.33 -5.16 -7.80
N PRO A 317 4.28 -6.03 -8.26
CA PRO A 317 3.98 -7.06 -9.25
C PRO A 317 2.86 -8.01 -8.83
N ASP A 318 2.65 -8.20 -7.52
CA ASP A 318 1.54 -9.01 -7.00
C ASP A 318 0.17 -8.44 -7.42
N PHE A 319 0.09 -7.13 -7.69
CA PHE A 319 -1.12 -6.45 -8.15
C PHE A 319 -1.06 -6.15 -9.65
N THR A 320 0.07 -5.66 -10.16
CA THR A 320 0.17 -5.23 -11.57
C THR A 320 0.13 -6.38 -12.56
N ARG A 321 0.35 -7.62 -12.12
CA ARG A 321 0.08 -8.84 -12.90
C ARG A 321 -1.36 -8.99 -13.35
N TYR A 322 -2.32 -8.35 -12.68
CA TYR A 322 -3.72 -8.31 -13.06
C TYR A 322 -4.09 -7.11 -13.94
N ALA A 323 -3.14 -6.21 -14.25
CA ALA A 323 -3.39 -5.05 -15.10
C ALA A 323 -3.63 -5.43 -16.56
N LYS A 324 -4.59 -4.75 -17.20
CA LYS A 324 -4.94 -4.91 -18.61
C LYS A 324 -3.80 -4.48 -19.54
N SER A 325 -3.06 -3.44 -19.18
CA SER A 325 -1.97 -2.91 -20.01
C SER A 325 -0.90 -2.19 -19.19
N GLN A 326 0.25 -1.92 -19.81
CA GLN A 326 1.31 -1.10 -19.22
C GLN A 326 0.86 0.36 -18.99
N HIS A 327 -0.02 0.87 -19.85
CA HIS A 327 -0.58 2.20 -19.66
C HIS A 327 -1.48 2.24 -18.42
N ASP A 328 -2.32 1.21 -18.23
CA ASP A 328 -3.18 1.08 -17.07
C ASP A 328 -2.39 1.02 -15.76
N GLN A 329 -1.31 0.22 -15.70
CA GLN A 329 -0.50 0.18 -14.49
C GLN A 329 0.15 1.53 -14.19
N ILE A 330 0.72 2.22 -15.19
CA ILE A 330 1.37 3.54 -15.01
C ILE A 330 0.37 4.58 -14.47
N ILE A 331 -0.79 4.71 -15.11
CA ILE A 331 -1.84 5.64 -14.65
C ILE A 331 -2.36 5.26 -13.28
N GLY A 332 -2.54 3.96 -13.04
CA GLY A 332 -2.95 3.42 -11.74
C GLY A 332 -2.02 3.84 -10.61
N GLN A 333 -0.72 3.67 -10.80
CA GLN A 333 0.29 4.05 -9.81
C GLN A 333 0.35 5.56 -9.55
N ALA A 334 0.05 6.39 -10.56
CA ALA A 334 -0.03 7.85 -10.39
C ALA A 334 -1.14 8.30 -9.42
N GLY A 335 -2.07 7.41 -9.07
CA GLY A 335 -3.04 7.63 -8.00
C GLY A 335 -2.40 7.85 -6.62
N LEU A 336 -1.26 7.19 -6.33
CA LEU A 336 -0.62 7.25 -5.01
C LEU A 336 -0.31 8.69 -4.56
N PRO A 337 0.50 9.50 -5.28
CA PRO A 337 0.81 10.86 -4.82
C PRO A 337 -0.42 11.76 -4.67
N ILE A 338 -1.43 11.55 -5.52
CA ILE A 338 -2.66 12.37 -5.52
C ILE A 338 -3.48 12.07 -4.26
N PHE A 339 -3.84 10.80 -4.06
CA PHE A 339 -4.68 10.42 -2.92
C PHE A 339 -3.94 10.59 -1.60
N MET A 340 -2.64 10.23 -1.56
CA MET A 340 -1.81 10.42 -0.38
C MET A 340 -1.66 11.91 -0.03
N GLY A 341 -1.45 12.78 -1.02
CA GLY A 341 -1.38 14.23 -0.79
C GLY A 341 -2.68 14.79 -0.20
N LEU A 342 -3.84 14.39 -0.74
CA LEU A 342 -5.15 14.81 -0.24
C LEU A 342 -5.39 14.32 1.19
N PHE A 343 -5.10 13.05 1.48
CA PHE A 343 -5.32 12.49 2.82
C PHE A 343 -4.32 13.06 3.85
N THR A 344 -3.07 13.30 3.43
CA THR A 344 -2.05 13.96 4.24
C THR A 344 -2.51 15.36 4.65
N PHE A 345 -3.10 16.12 3.73
CA PHE A 345 -3.69 17.43 4.07
C PHE A 345 -4.68 17.29 5.22
N VAL A 346 -5.58 16.30 5.18
CA VAL A 346 -6.52 16.06 6.28
C VAL A 346 -5.79 15.76 7.59
N GLY A 347 -4.81 14.86 7.56
CA GLY A 347 -4.01 14.51 8.73
C GLY A 347 -3.30 15.72 9.36
N VAL A 348 -2.56 16.51 8.57
CA VAL A 348 -1.84 17.68 9.08
C VAL A 348 -2.78 18.80 9.50
N ALA A 349 -3.88 19.02 8.77
CA ALA A 349 -4.82 20.10 9.05
C ALA A 349 -5.54 19.87 10.38
N VAL A 350 -6.04 18.65 10.59
CA VAL A 350 -6.69 18.26 11.84
C VAL A 350 -5.66 18.22 12.97
N THR A 351 -4.46 17.66 12.75
CA THR A 351 -3.40 17.65 13.79
C THR A 351 -3.01 19.07 14.19
N SER A 352 -2.81 19.98 13.23
CA SER A 352 -2.52 21.40 13.48
C SER A 352 -3.63 22.07 14.32
N SER A 353 -4.90 21.76 14.02
CA SER A 353 -6.04 22.33 14.72
C SER A 353 -6.11 21.94 16.19
N THR A 354 -5.60 20.76 16.56
CA THR A 354 -5.62 20.28 17.94
C THR A 354 -4.89 21.22 18.90
N LYS A 355 -3.81 21.88 18.45
CA LYS A 355 -3.10 22.88 19.26
C LYS A 355 -4.01 24.03 19.68
N MET A 356 -4.91 24.44 18.81
CA MET A 356 -5.88 25.51 19.08
C MET A 356 -7.07 25.01 19.89
N ILE A 357 -7.57 23.81 19.58
CA ILE A 357 -8.79 23.25 20.21
C ILE A 357 -8.51 22.77 21.64
N PHE A 358 -7.38 22.09 21.86
CA PHE A 358 -7.02 21.41 23.11
C PHE A 358 -5.76 21.97 23.78
N GLY A 359 -5.11 22.97 23.17
CA GLY A 359 -3.91 23.60 23.73
C GLY A 359 -2.60 22.85 23.49
N HIS A 360 -2.64 21.65 22.89
CA HIS A 360 -1.46 20.83 22.57
C HIS A 360 -1.67 20.03 21.27
N VAL A 361 -0.58 19.57 20.65
CA VAL A 361 -0.64 18.84 19.38
C VAL A 361 -0.93 17.36 19.65
N ILE A 362 -1.91 16.81 18.94
CA ILE A 362 -2.29 15.39 19.01
C ILE A 362 -2.18 14.79 17.62
N SER A 363 -1.10 14.04 17.38
CA SER A 363 -0.81 13.38 16.10
C SER A 363 -1.53 12.03 15.93
N ASN A 364 -1.82 11.34 17.04
CA ASN A 364 -2.54 10.07 17.02
C ASN A 364 -4.06 10.30 16.91
N PRO A 365 -4.72 9.86 15.82
CA PRO A 365 -6.15 10.09 15.63
C PRO A 365 -7.02 9.37 16.66
N ILE A 366 -6.54 8.27 17.25
CA ILE A 366 -7.27 7.53 18.30
C ILE A 366 -7.30 8.35 19.59
N THR A 367 -6.16 8.90 19.99
CA THR A 367 -6.06 9.82 21.13
C THR A 367 -6.95 11.04 20.92
N LEU A 368 -6.91 11.63 19.72
CA LEU A 368 -7.76 12.75 19.34
C LEU A 368 -9.25 12.40 19.51
N LEU A 369 -9.71 11.27 18.97
CA LEU A 369 -11.11 10.86 19.09
C LEU A 369 -11.51 10.60 20.55
N GLY A 370 -10.57 10.17 21.39
CA GLY A 370 -10.75 10.09 22.85
C GLY A 370 -10.94 11.43 23.53
N GLU A 371 -10.20 12.45 23.12
CA GLU A 371 -10.33 13.82 23.65
C GLU A 371 -11.59 14.53 23.18
N ILE A 372 -12.00 14.31 21.93
CA ILE A 372 -13.30 14.80 21.42
C ILE A 372 -14.43 14.27 22.31
N GLY A 373 -14.36 12.99 22.67
CA GLY A 373 -15.29 12.34 23.58
C GLY A 373 -16.72 12.26 23.04
N GLY A 374 -17.61 11.74 23.90
CA GLY A 374 -19.03 11.50 23.55
C GLY A 374 -19.27 10.12 22.95
N LEU A 375 -20.42 9.52 23.28
CA LEU A 375 -20.75 8.15 22.88
C LEU A 375 -20.77 7.98 21.36
N LEU A 376 -21.36 8.94 20.64
CA LEU A 376 -21.44 8.89 19.18
C LEU A 376 -20.05 8.92 18.53
N THR A 377 -19.19 9.85 18.94
CA THR A 377 -17.82 9.95 18.45
C THR A 377 -17.05 8.67 18.71
N MET A 378 -17.15 8.12 19.94
CA MET A 378 -16.50 6.88 20.28
C MET A 378 -16.97 5.77 19.35
N VAL A 379 -18.29 5.49 19.25
CA VAL A 379 -18.85 4.44 18.38
C VAL A 379 -18.41 4.59 16.92
N LEU A 380 -18.49 5.79 16.36
CA LEU A 380 -18.04 6.05 14.98
C LEU A 380 -16.53 5.88 14.82
N ALA A 381 -15.74 6.21 15.84
CA ALA A 381 -14.30 6.02 15.86
C ALA A 381 -13.93 4.53 15.79
N ILE A 382 -14.50 3.66 16.64
CA ILE A 382 -14.17 2.22 16.55
C ILE A 382 -14.64 1.65 15.23
N PHE A 383 -15.85 2.00 14.79
CA PHE A 383 -16.35 1.49 13.52
C PHE A 383 -15.42 1.91 12.37
N GLY A 384 -15.06 3.19 12.28
CA GLY A 384 -14.17 3.72 11.26
C GLY A 384 -12.75 3.16 11.35
N ILE A 385 -12.14 3.19 12.53
CA ILE A 385 -10.78 2.68 12.76
C ILE A 385 -10.72 1.19 12.49
N SER A 386 -11.67 0.40 13.01
CA SER A 386 -11.71 -1.05 12.79
C SER A 386 -11.84 -1.35 11.30
N LEU A 387 -12.74 -0.65 10.60
CA LEU A 387 -12.93 -0.83 9.16
C LEU A 387 -11.65 -0.50 8.39
N ALA A 388 -11.04 0.67 8.64
CA ALA A 388 -9.80 1.11 8.00
C ALA A 388 -8.62 0.16 8.27
N THR A 389 -8.52 -0.30 9.51
CA THR A 389 -7.46 -1.22 9.95
C THR A 389 -7.63 -2.57 9.28
N ILE A 390 -8.85 -3.13 9.26
CA ILE A 390 -9.11 -4.43 8.65
C ILE A 390 -8.84 -4.39 7.15
N THR A 391 -9.31 -3.36 6.44
CA THR A 391 -9.12 -3.25 4.98
C THR A 391 -7.64 -3.12 4.62
N THR A 392 -6.94 -2.18 5.27
CA THR A 392 -5.55 -1.87 4.96
C THR A 392 -4.65 -3.03 5.30
N ASN A 393 -4.84 -3.62 6.48
CA ASN A 393 -3.95 -4.65 6.98
C ASN A 393 -3.99 -5.92 6.12
N ILE A 394 -5.18 -6.27 5.64
CA ILE A 394 -5.34 -7.44 4.78
C ILE A 394 -4.68 -7.21 3.43
N ALA A 395 -5.00 -6.11 2.74
CA ALA A 395 -4.47 -5.82 1.41
C ALA A 395 -2.94 -5.60 1.41
N ALA A 396 -2.43 -4.77 2.33
CA ALA A 396 -1.05 -4.32 2.32
C ALA A 396 -0.08 -5.30 3.02
N ASN A 397 -0.53 -5.91 4.11
CA ASN A 397 0.38 -6.53 5.07
C ASN A 397 0.24 -8.05 5.16
N VAL A 398 -0.87 -8.63 4.70
CA VAL A 398 -1.05 -10.10 4.66
C VAL A 398 -0.61 -10.70 3.31
N VAL A 399 -0.90 -10.03 2.20
CA VAL A 399 -0.67 -10.58 0.84
C VAL A 399 0.81 -10.91 0.61
N ALA A 400 1.71 -9.95 0.86
CA ALA A 400 3.13 -10.15 0.56
C ALA A 400 3.77 -11.27 1.42
N PRO A 401 3.57 -11.31 2.76
CA PRO A 401 4.08 -12.43 3.55
C PRO A 401 3.47 -13.77 3.17
N ALA A 402 2.16 -13.82 2.87
CA ALA A 402 1.52 -15.05 2.43
C ALA A 402 2.16 -15.57 1.12
N ASN A 403 2.33 -14.69 0.12
CA ASN A 403 2.99 -15.04 -1.14
C ASN A 403 4.46 -15.45 -0.96
N ALA A 404 5.18 -14.82 -0.03
CA ALA A 404 6.56 -15.19 0.28
C ALA A 404 6.65 -16.60 0.88
N LEU A 405 5.75 -16.95 1.79
CA LEU A 405 5.69 -18.28 2.41
C LEU A 405 5.23 -19.36 1.43
N VAL A 406 4.27 -19.03 0.55
CA VAL A 406 3.88 -19.89 -0.56
C VAL A 406 5.06 -20.12 -1.50
N ASN A 407 5.83 -19.08 -1.85
CA ASN A 407 7.04 -19.22 -2.64
C ASN A 407 8.11 -20.07 -1.94
N LEU A 408 8.24 -19.98 -0.61
CA LEU A 408 9.20 -20.78 0.17
C LEU A 408 8.90 -22.29 0.11
N SER A 409 7.63 -22.66 0.21
CA SER A 409 7.23 -24.07 0.17
C SER A 409 5.78 -24.21 -0.32
N PRO A 410 5.55 -24.25 -1.65
CA PRO A 410 4.20 -24.31 -2.22
C PRO A 410 3.36 -25.51 -1.76
N SER A 411 4.01 -26.61 -1.38
CA SER A 411 3.36 -27.83 -0.87
C SER A 411 2.88 -27.73 0.59
N ARG A 412 3.42 -26.78 1.38
CA ARG A 412 3.12 -26.65 2.82
C ARG A 412 2.27 -25.44 3.13
N PHE A 413 2.49 -24.33 2.42
CA PHE A 413 1.78 -23.09 2.65
C PHE A 413 0.72 -22.85 1.58
N SER A 414 -0.48 -22.54 2.07
CA SER A 414 -1.51 -21.85 1.28
C SER A 414 -1.60 -20.42 1.77
N PHE A 415 -2.28 -19.54 1.02
CA PHE A 415 -2.55 -18.16 1.44
C PHE A 415 -3.07 -18.08 2.89
N ARG A 416 -4.02 -18.94 3.27
CA ARG A 416 -4.61 -18.98 4.63
C ARG A 416 -3.56 -19.32 5.70
N ARG A 417 -2.73 -20.33 5.46
CA ARG A 417 -1.66 -20.72 6.40
C ARG A 417 -0.61 -19.62 6.52
N GLY A 418 -0.26 -18.99 5.40
CA GLY A 418 0.64 -17.85 5.37
C GLY A 418 0.09 -16.69 6.21
N ALA A 419 -1.18 -16.35 6.04
CA ALA A 419 -1.83 -15.29 6.78
C ALA A 419 -1.86 -15.51 8.30
N ILE A 420 -2.05 -16.76 8.76
CA ILE A 420 -1.98 -17.09 10.20
C ILE A 420 -0.57 -16.87 10.74
N LEU A 421 0.45 -17.32 10.00
CA LEU A 421 1.85 -17.13 10.44
C LEU A 421 2.20 -15.63 10.49
N THR A 422 1.76 -14.85 9.50
CA THR A 422 1.88 -13.37 9.53
C THR A 422 1.25 -12.79 10.78
N ALA A 423 0.03 -13.22 11.10
CA ALA A 423 -0.69 -12.72 12.27
C ALA A 423 0.03 -13.05 13.58
N LEU A 424 0.57 -14.26 13.71
CA LEU A 424 1.35 -14.67 14.89
C LEU A 424 2.66 -13.89 15.01
N LEU A 425 3.40 -13.72 13.90
CA LEU A 425 4.64 -12.95 13.87
C LEU A 425 4.39 -11.47 14.18
N GLY A 426 3.24 -10.92 13.80
CA GLY A 426 2.84 -9.56 14.17
C GLY A 426 2.78 -9.31 15.68
N ILE A 427 2.43 -10.33 16.48
CA ILE A 427 2.48 -10.25 17.96
C ILE A 427 3.94 -10.18 18.43
N VAL A 428 4.81 -11.02 17.86
CA VAL A 428 6.24 -11.12 18.22
C VAL A 428 6.98 -9.81 17.92
N CYS A 429 6.57 -9.07 16.90
CA CYS A 429 7.13 -7.76 16.55
C CYS A 429 6.89 -6.67 17.63
N GLN A 430 6.03 -6.90 18.64
CA GLN A 430 5.73 -5.95 19.72
C GLN A 430 5.40 -4.53 19.23
N PRO A 431 4.37 -4.37 18.38
CA PRO A 431 4.06 -3.12 17.69
C PRO A 431 3.83 -1.91 18.61
N TRP A 432 3.33 -2.12 19.82
CA TRP A 432 3.13 -1.07 20.83
C TRP A 432 4.43 -0.36 21.23
N ARG A 433 5.59 -1.03 21.13
CA ARG A 433 6.89 -0.39 21.36
C ARG A 433 7.25 0.56 20.22
N LEU A 434 6.89 0.21 18.98
CA LEU A 434 7.18 1.00 17.79
C LEU A 434 6.32 2.27 17.71
N LEU A 435 5.06 2.20 18.16
CA LEU A 435 4.10 3.31 18.19
C LEU A 435 4.16 4.19 19.45
N LYS A 436 5.12 3.95 20.37
CA LYS A 436 5.21 4.69 21.64
C LYS A 436 5.47 6.18 21.45
N SER A 437 6.14 6.58 20.38
CA SER A 437 6.41 7.98 20.04
C SER A 437 6.52 8.17 18.52
N SER A 438 6.32 9.42 18.07
CA SER A 438 6.50 9.82 16.67
C SER A 438 7.95 9.54 16.20
N GLU A 439 8.95 9.75 17.06
CA GLU A 439 10.36 9.43 16.76
C GLU A 439 10.60 7.93 16.57
N SER A 440 10.05 7.09 17.45
CA SER A 440 10.15 5.63 17.32
C SER A 440 9.51 5.16 16.02
N PHE A 441 8.32 5.69 15.69
CA PHE A 441 7.63 5.35 14.45
C PHE A 441 8.43 5.80 13.21
N VAL A 442 8.85 7.06 13.15
CA VAL A 442 9.52 7.62 11.97
C VAL A 442 10.96 7.12 11.86
N TYR A 443 11.76 7.26 12.91
CA TYR A 443 13.21 7.04 12.85
C TYR A 443 13.64 5.61 13.17
N THR A 444 12.90 4.88 13.99
CA THR A 444 13.27 3.47 14.29
C THR A 444 12.60 2.51 13.33
N TRP A 445 11.28 2.62 13.15
CA TRP A 445 10.53 1.71 12.29
C TRP A 445 10.72 2.03 10.80
N LEU A 446 10.21 3.18 10.34
CA LEU A 446 10.16 3.49 8.90
C LEU A 446 11.55 3.59 8.26
N VAL A 447 12.48 4.35 8.87
CA VAL A 447 13.85 4.42 8.36
C VAL A 447 14.57 3.08 8.51
N GLY A 448 14.38 2.39 9.64
CA GLY A 448 15.08 1.15 9.95
C GLY A 448 14.86 0.06 8.91
N TYR A 449 13.61 -0.28 8.58
CA TYR A 449 13.37 -1.31 7.56
C TYR A 449 13.63 -0.82 6.13
N SER A 450 13.61 0.50 5.87
CA SER A 450 13.96 1.04 4.56
C SER A 450 15.38 0.67 4.12
N ALA A 451 16.27 0.49 5.10
CA ALA A 451 17.62 -0.05 4.90
C ALA A 451 17.64 -1.45 4.29
N LEU A 452 16.62 -2.28 4.59
CA LEU A 452 16.49 -3.64 4.06
C LEU A 452 15.88 -3.64 2.66
N LEU A 453 14.91 -2.76 2.41
CA LEU A 453 14.15 -2.74 1.16
C LEU A 453 14.89 -2.00 0.04
N GLY A 454 15.63 -0.94 0.36
CA GLY A 454 16.44 -0.18 -0.60
C GLY A 454 17.38 -1.07 -1.44
N PRO A 455 18.22 -1.91 -0.83
CA PRO A 455 19.11 -2.82 -1.54
C PRO A 455 18.41 -3.76 -2.50
N ILE A 456 17.31 -4.38 -2.03
CA ILE A 456 16.55 -5.34 -2.83
C ILE A 456 15.97 -4.64 -4.06
N MET A 457 15.39 -3.45 -3.86
CA MET A 457 14.88 -2.58 -4.91
C MET A 457 15.97 -2.26 -5.94
N GLY A 458 17.15 -1.81 -5.48
CA GLY A 458 18.28 -1.48 -6.35
C GLY A 458 18.77 -2.67 -7.18
N ILE A 459 18.89 -3.84 -6.57
CA ILE A 459 19.30 -5.08 -7.25
C ILE A 459 18.29 -5.49 -8.33
N ILE A 460 17.00 -5.51 -8.00
CA ILE A 460 15.95 -5.94 -8.94
C ILE A 460 15.84 -4.97 -10.12
N LEU A 461 15.90 -3.65 -9.87
CA LEU A 461 15.87 -2.66 -10.94
C LEU A 461 17.06 -2.80 -11.89
N VAL A 462 18.27 -2.96 -11.35
CA VAL A 462 19.48 -3.17 -12.15
C VAL A 462 19.41 -4.48 -12.93
N ASP A 463 19.02 -5.56 -12.28
CA ASP A 463 18.89 -6.87 -12.91
C ASP A 463 17.94 -6.78 -14.09
N TYR A 464 16.73 -6.30 -13.86
CA TYR A 464 15.69 -6.32 -14.87
C TYR A 464 15.98 -5.36 -16.04
N TYR A 465 16.36 -4.11 -15.76
CA TYR A 465 16.53 -3.09 -16.81
C TYR A 465 17.90 -3.10 -17.46
N LEU A 466 18.98 -3.33 -16.71
CA LEU A 466 20.35 -3.21 -17.24
C LEU A 466 20.95 -4.55 -17.65
N ILE A 467 20.75 -5.61 -16.84
CA ILE A 467 21.34 -6.93 -17.10
C ILE A 467 20.46 -7.72 -18.08
N GLN A 468 19.18 -7.90 -17.75
CA GLN A 468 18.21 -8.67 -18.52
C GLN A 468 17.55 -7.87 -19.65
N ARG A 469 17.74 -6.54 -19.67
CA ARG A 469 17.22 -5.62 -20.71
C ARG A 469 15.71 -5.81 -20.96
N MET A 470 14.95 -5.96 -19.87
CA MET A 470 13.51 -6.16 -19.86
C MET A 470 13.03 -7.44 -20.57
N ASN A 471 13.90 -8.43 -20.74
CA ASN A 471 13.56 -9.72 -21.36
C ASN A 471 13.86 -10.86 -20.39
N LEU A 472 12.80 -11.53 -19.92
CA LEU A 472 12.91 -12.65 -18.98
C LEU A 472 12.43 -13.93 -19.64
N SER A 473 13.19 -15.01 -19.48
CA SER A 473 12.74 -16.37 -19.78
C SER A 473 11.73 -16.83 -18.73
N ILE A 474 10.45 -16.93 -19.09
CA ILE A 474 9.41 -17.34 -18.13
C ILE A 474 9.57 -18.80 -17.72
N LYS A 475 9.90 -19.68 -18.66
CA LYS A 475 10.14 -21.10 -18.38
C LYS A 475 11.23 -21.30 -17.33
N ASP A 476 12.32 -20.53 -17.45
CA ASP A 476 13.46 -20.67 -16.54
C ASP A 476 13.17 -20.16 -15.13
N LEU A 477 12.14 -19.32 -14.93
CA LEU A 477 11.71 -18.90 -13.58
C LEU A 477 11.02 -20.03 -12.80
N TYR A 478 10.68 -21.14 -13.45
CA TYR A 478 9.95 -22.28 -12.87
C TYR A 478 10.66 -23.63 -13.09
N THR A 479 11.97 -23.62 -13.31
CA THR A 479 12.78 -24.85 -13.43
C THR A 479 13.93 -24.89 -12.42
N LEU A 480 14.26 -26.08 -11.93
CA LEU A 480 15.48 -26.35 -11.16
C LEU A 480 16.62 -26.91 -12.03
N SER A 481 16.46 -26.91 -13.35
CA SER A 481 17.50 -27.38 -14.28
C SER A 481 18.79 -26.57 -14.11
N SER A 482 19.93 -27.26 -14.05
CA SER A 482 21.26 -26.65 -14.00
C SER A 482 21.56 -25.77 -15.22
N ASN A 483 20.85 -25.99 -16.32
CA ASN A 483 20.99 -25.24 -17.57
C ASN A 483 20.05 -24.03 -17.64
N GLY A 484 19.15 -23.85 -16.67
CA GLY A 484 18.23 -22.73 -16.65
C GLY A 484 18.94 -21.39 -16.38
N ALA A 485 18.46 -20.31 -17.01
CA ALA A 485 19.07 -18.98 -16.93
C ALA A 485 19.28 -18.46 -15.50
N TYR A 486 18.40 -18.85 -14.56
CA TYR A 486 18.41 -18.37 -13.18
C TYR A 486 18.87 -19.43 -12.17
N TYR A 487 19.54 -20.49 -12.63
CA TYR A 487 20.10 -21.50 -11.74
C TYR A 487 21.33 -20.97 -10.98
N TYR A 488 22.15 -20.11 -11.59
CA TYR A 488 23.36 -19.55 -10.97
C TYR A 488 24.24 -20.61 -10.27
N SER A 489 24.67 -20.37 -9.04
CA SER A 489 25.42 -21.31 -8.21
C SER A 489 24.44 -22.08 -7.32
N ASN A 490 23.92 -23.20 -7.83
CA ASN A 490 22.99 -24.09 -7.12
C ASN A 490 21.68 -23.40 -6.62
N GLY A 491 21.15 -22.50 -7.44
CA GLY A 491 19.96 -21.69 -7.19
C GLY A 491 20.22 -20.32 -6.57
N TYR A 492 21.48 -19.94 -6.33
CA TYR A 492 21.85 -18.69 -5.66
C TYR A 492 22.74 -17.80 -6.54
N ASN A 493 22.31 -16.55 -6.73
CA ASN A 493 23.13 -15.51 -7.31
C ASN A 493 24.00 -14.85 -6.23
N LEU A 494 25.25 -15.30 -6.09
CA LEU A 494 26.18 -14.79 -5.09
C LEU A 494 26.48 -13.30 -5.24
N ALA A 495 26.42 -12.74 -6.46
CA ALA A 495 26.62 -11.32 -6.69
C ALA A 495 25.48 -10.49 -6.08
N ALA A 496 24.23 -10.95 -6.23
CA ALA A 496 23.07 -10.29 -5.64
C ALA A 496 23.09 -10.38 -4.10
N ILE A 497 23.47 -11.53 -3.55
CA ILE A 497 23.56 -11.72 -2.09
C ILE A 497 24.66 -10.84 -1.50
N LEU A 498 25.83 -10.79 -2.12
CA LEU A 498 26.92 -9.92 -1.68
C LEU A 498 26.51 -8.44 -1.76
N ALA A 499 25.88 -8.03 -2.86
CA ALA A 499 25.38 -6.67 -3.02
C ALA A 499 24.34 -6.29 -1.95
N LEU A 500 23.45 -7.21 -1.60
CA LEU A 500 22.47 -7.03 -0.53
C LEU A 500 23.16 -6.81 0.81
N VAL A 501 24.11 -7.66 1.18
CA VAL A 501 24.85 -7.54 2.44
C VAL A 501 25.61 -6.22 2.50
N VAL A 502 26.36 -5.86 1.46
CA VAL A 502 27.11 -4.60 1.40
C VAL A 502 26.20 -3.37 1.40
N GLY A 503 25.00 -3.48 0.83
CA GLY A 503 23.99 -2.42 0.90
C GLY A 503 23.47 -2.17 2.32
N ILE A 504 23.32 -3.23 3.14
CA ILE A 504 22.74 -3.15 4.49
C ILE A 504 23.80 -2.75 5.53
N LEU A 505 25.02 -3.32 5.45
CA LEU A 505 26.04 -3.20 6.50
C LEU A 505 26.32 -1.77 6.97
N PRO A 506 26.48 -0.76 6.10
CA PRO A 506 26.77 0.62 6.51
C PRO A 506 25.64 1.29 7.30
N VAL A 507 24.41 0.77 7.24
CA VAL A 507 23.26 1.35 7.92
C VAL A 507 23.12 0.84 9.36
N ILE A 508 23.65 -0.36 9.65
CA ILE A 508 23.51 -1.05 10.94
C ILE A 508 23.93 -0.18 12.12
N PRO A 509 25.08 0.54 12.12
CA PRO A 509 25.46 1.35 13.28
C PRO A 509 24.43 2.43 13.63
N GLY A 510 23.84 3.09 12.63
CA GLY A 510 22.79 4.09 12.86
C GLY A 510 21.49 3.50 13.37
N PHE A 511 21.13 2.30 12.91
CA PHE A 511 19.98 1.58 13.47
C PHE A 511 20.21 1.24 14.94
N LEU A 512 21.38 0.68 15.27
CA LEU A 512 21.75 0.29 16.63
C LEU A 512 21.78 1.48 17.60
N GLN A 513 22.17 2.67 17.13
CA GLN A 513 22.07 3.89 17.92
C GLN A 513 20.61 4.27 18.21
N ASN A 514 19.73 4.23 17.19
CA ASN A 514 18.32 4.60 17.36
C ASN A 514 17.55 3.65 18.28
N VAL A 515 17.89 2.36 18.29
CA VAL A 515 17.31 1.40 19.25
C VAL A 515 17.97 1.43 20.63
N GLY A 516 18.95 2.31 20.86
CA GLY A 516 19.62 2.49 22.16
C GLY A 516 20.62 1.40 22.54
N ILE A 517 21.12 0.61 21.57
CA ILE A 517 22.16 -0.40 21.79
C ILE A 517 23.56 0.25 21.77
N LEU A 518 23.76 1.26 20.93
CA LEU A 518 25.00 2.03 20.86
C LEU A 518 24.77 3.46 21.36
N ASP A 519 25.59 3.92 22.29
CA ASP A 519 25.48 5.28 22.83
C ASP A 519 25.93 6.36 21.84
N SER A 520 26.93 6.05 21.01
CA SER A 520 27.47 6.99 20.03
C SER A 520 27.98 6.29 18.77
N ILE A 521 27.86 6.98 17.64
CA ILE A 521 28.42 6.56 16.35
C ILE A 521 29.07 7.76 15.65
N PRO A 522 30.04 7.52 14.75
CA PRO A 522 30.53 8.56 13.85
C PRO A 522 29.40 9.20 13.04
N LYS A 523 29.45 10.53 12.88
CA LYS A 523 28.41 11.32 12.17
C LYS A 523 28.08 10.78 10.77
N SER A 524 29.06 10.20 10.08
CA SER A 524 28.88 9.57 8.76
C SER A 524 27.83 8.46 8.79
N PHE A 525 27.84 7.59 9.80
CA PHE A 525 26.86 6.52 9.93
C PHE A 525 25.44 7.04 10.25
N GLY A 526 25.34 8.13 11.01
CA GLY A 526 24.07 8.84 11.21
C GLY A 526 23.50 9.39 9.91
N ILE A 527 24.34 10.02 9.07
CA ILE A 527 23.92 10.53 7.75
C ILE A 527 23.49 9.39 6.83
N ILE A 528 24.23 8.27 6.82
CA ILE A 528 23.89 7.06 6.06
C ILE A 528 22.53 6.53 6.51
N TYR A 529 22.28 6.43 7.81
CA TYR A 529 21.02 5.95 8.34
C TYR A 529 19.84 6.87 8.00
N ASN A 530 20.00 8.18 8.16
CA ASN A 530 18.98 9.16 7.80
C ASN A 530 18.61 9.13 6.31
N ASN A 531 19.50 8.59 5.46
CA ASN A 531 19.30 8.41 4.02
C ASN A 531 19.32 6.92 3.63
N ALA A 532 18.97 6.02 4.56
CA ALA A 532 19.17 4.58 4.43
C ALA A 532 18.62 4.03 3.12
N TRP A 533 17.42 4.45 2.73
CA TRP A 533 16.78 3.97 1.51
C TRP A 533 17.63 4.27 0.25
N PHE A 534 18.00 5.53 0.05
CA PHE A 534 18.76 5.98 -1.12
C PHE A 534 20.16 5.35 -1.15
N PHE A 535 20.87 5.46 -0.02
CA PHE A 535 22.24 4.98 0.08
C PHE A 535 22.32 3.49 -0.23
N SER A 536 21.44 2.70 0.38
CA SER A 536 21.43 1.26 0.27
C SER A 536 20.95 0.78 -1.11
N LEU A 537 20.00 1.50 -1.73
CA LEU A 537 19.54 1.25 -3.10
C LEU A 537 20.67 1.43 -4.12
N PHE A 538 21.34 2.59 -4.11
CA PHE A 538 22.39 2.87 -5.08
C PHE A 538 23.64 2.03 -4.85
N LEU A 539 24.04 1.81 -3.59
CA LEU A 539 25.21 0.99 -3.27
C LEU A 539 25.02 -0.46 -3.72
N ALA A 540 23.89 -1.10 -3.36
CA ALA A 540 23.63 -2.48 -3.74
C ALA A 540 23.40 -2.62 -5.25
N GLY A 541 22.61 -1.73 -5.85
CA GLY A 541 22.38 -1.75 -7.30
C GLY A 541 23.67 -1.57 -8.09
N GLY A 542 24.49 -0.58 -7.74
CA GLY A 542 25.78 -0.32 -8.39
C GLY A 542 26.77 -1.47 -8.25
N LEU A 543 26.88 -2.05 -7.04
CA LEU A 543 27.74 -3.20 -6.80
C LEU A 543 27.25 -4.45 -7.58
N TYR A 544 25.94 -4.71 -7.58
CA TYR A 544 25.37 -5.82 -8.32
C TYR A 544 25.62 -5.69 -9.82
N TRP A 545 25.43 -4.48 -10.37
CA TRP A 545 25.71 -4.17 -11.77
C TRP A 545 27.17 -4.46 -12.12
N PHE A 546 28.10 -3.93 -11.32
CA PHE A 546 29.54 -4.12 -11.52
C PHE A 546 29.94 -5.60 -11.50
N LEU A 547 29.51 -6.35 -10.49
CA LEU A 547 29.82 -7.78 -10.36
C LEU A 547 29.23 -8.61 -11.52
N SER A 548 28.04 -8.25 -11.98
CA SER A 548 27.35 -8.95 -13.08
C SER A 548 28.06 -8.75 -14.41
N ILE A 549 28.59 -7.56 -14.68
CA ILE A 549 29.38 -7.28 -15.90
C ILE A 549 30.70 -8.06 -15.90
N LEU A 550 31.43 -8.07 -14.78
CA LEU A 550 32.70 -8.80 -14.67
C LEU A 550 32.53 -10.29 -14.97
N LYS A 551 31.46 -10.90 -14.45
CA LYS A 551 31.17 -12.32 -14.67
C LYS A 551 30.81 -12.64 -16.11
N LYS A 552 30.14 -11.72 -16.82
CA LYS A 552 29.82 -11.89 -18.24
C LYS A 552 31.10 -11.93 -19.07
N ASN A 553 32.02 -11.00 -18.81
CA ASN A 553 33.29 -10.94 -19.53
C ASN A 553 34.15 -12.19 -19.30
N GLN A 554 34.11 -12.79 -18.09
CA GLN A 554 34.84 -14.04 -17.82
C GLN A 554 34.31 -15.24 -18.63
N LYS A 555 33.00 -15.33 -18.87
CA LYS A 555 32.42 -16.40 -19.71
C LYS A 555 32.79 -16.25 -21.20
N GLU A 556 32.99 -15.02 -21.67
CA GLU A 556 33.40 -14.76 -23.07
C GLU A 556 34.90 -14.99 -23.30
N ILE A 557 35.73 -15.03 -22.24
CA ILE A 557 37.20 -15.19 -22.33
C ILE A 557 37.65 -16.65 -22.26
N ASP A 558 36.83 -17.58 -21.78
CA ASP A 558 37.19 -19.02 -21.68
C ASP A 558 36.89 -19.77 -23.00
N PRO A 559 37.87 -20.00 -23.88
CA PRO A 559 37.63 -20.48 -25.25
C PRO A 559 37.31 -21.97 -25.32
N LEU A 560 37.29 -22.67 -24.18
CA LEU A 560 37.17 -24.13 -24.09
C LEU A 560 35.78 -24.60 -23.61
N LEU A 561 34.84 -23.69 -23.32
CA LEU A 561 33.46 -24.04 -23.02
C LEU A 561 32.55 -23.72 -24.21
N PRO A 562 31.75 -24.68 -24.72
CA PRO A 562 30.94 -24.47 -25.91
C PRO A 562 29.85 -23.42 -25.64
N ASN A 563 29.80 -22.41 -26.52
CA ASN A 563 28.73 -21.41 -26.55
C ASN A 563 27.39 -22.09 -26.84
N THR A 564 26.52 -22.20 -25.83
CA THR A 564 25.11 -22.53 -26.04
C THR A 564 24.32 -21.23 -26.14
N SER A 565 24.10 -20.79 -27.38
CA SER A 565 23.17 -19.73 -27.79
C SER A 565 21.72 -20.14 -27.63
#